data_AF-A0A9X0D0J9-F1
#
_entry.id   AF-A0A9X0D0J9-F1
#
_cell.length_a   1.000
_cell.length_b   1.000
_cell.length_c   1.000
_cell.angle_alpha   90.00
_cell.angle_beta   90.00
_cell.angle_gamma   90.00
#
_symmetry.space_group_name_H-M   'P 1'
#
loop_
_entity.id
_entity.type
_entity.pdbx_description
1 polymer ?
#
loop_
_entity_poly.entity_id
_entity_poly.type
_entity_poly.pdbx_seq_one_letter_code
_entity_poly.pdbx_strand_id
1 'polypeptide(L)'
;MKLLQLNPDLQDTFPSFKGLALDELMNSRSLFLHSKRLMEVVEQAVSSLDDAQEFVADLTKLGERHLARSVTERHLKVMEEAFVLALKDILDEICTEEVTKAWRELFGFMAGTMLTGLEQAKQNC
;
A
#
# COMPACT_ATOMS: atom_id res chain seq x y z
N MET A 1 9.13 -2.45 -8.21
CA MET A 1 8.54 -2.83 -6.90
C MET A 1 8.49 -4.35 -6.83
N LYS A 2 8.97 -4.95 -5.74
CA LYS A 2 9.06 -6.42 -5.57
C LYS A 2 7.71 -7.14 -5.80
N LEU A 3 6.60 -6.47 -5.50
CA LEU A 3 5.24 -6.95 -5.80
C LEU A 3 5.05 -7.42 -7.24
N LEU A 4 5.44 -6.59 -8.21
CA LEU A 4 5.21 -6.86 -9.64
C LEU A 4 6.20 -7.89 -10.20
N GLN A 5 7.34 -8.06 -9.54
CA GLN A 5 8.31 -9.10 -9.88
C GLN A 5 7.83 -10.48 -9.40
N LEU A 6 7.25 -10.55 -8.19
CA LEU A 6 6.77 -11.80 -7.61
C LEU A 6 5.43 -12.25 -8.19
N ASN A 7 4.60 -11.29 -8.60
CA ASN A 7 3.26 -11.55 -9.06
C ASN A 7 2.92 -10.63 -10.25
N PRO A 8 3.46 -10.93 -11.45
CA PRO A 8 3.28 -10.12 -12.65
C PRO A 8 1.80 -9.92 -13.02
N ASP A 9 0.96 -10.93 -12.77
CA ASP A 9 -0.49 -10.89 -13.02
C ASP A 9 -1.21 -9.79 -12.22
N LEU A 10 -0.61 -9.30 -11.15
CA LEU A 10 -1.17 -8.20 -10.37
C LEU A 10 -1.01 -6.86 -11.06
N GLN A 11 -0.11 -6.75 -12.03
CA GLN A 11 0.03 -5.53 -12.80
C GLN A 11 -1.30 -5.10 -13.41
N ASP A 12 -2.06 -6.07 -13.93
CA ASP A 12 -3.37 -5.83 -14.53
C ASP A 12 -4.47 -5.56 -13.50
N THR A 13 -4.20 -5.84 -12.22
CA THR A 13 -5.09 -5.49 -11.10
C THR A 13 -4.97 -4.02 -10.71
N PHE A 14 -3.87 -3.35 -11.07
CA PHE A 14 -3.71 -1.91 -10.89
C PHE A 14 -4.12 -1.16 -12.17
N PRO A 15 -5.22 -0.39 -12.17
CA PRO A 15 -5.70 0.25 -13.40
C PRO A 15 -4.70 1.18 -14.07
N SER A 16 -3.79 1.80 -13.29
CA SER A 16 -2.74 2.67 -13.80
C SER A 16 -1.54 1.94 -14.43
N PHE A 17 -1.45 0.62 -14.28
CA PHE A 17 -0.30 -0.18 -14.74
C PHE A 17 -0.66 -1.27 -15.74
N LYS A 18 -1.97 -1.51 -15.96
CA LYS A 18 -2.49 -2.52 -16.89
C LYS A 18 -1.91 -2.37 -18.30
N GLY A 19 -1.43 -3.49 -18.86
CA GLY A 19 -0.97 -3.57 -20.25
C GLY A 19 0.40 -2.95 -20.59
N LEU A 20 1.14 -2.46 -19.60
CA LEU A 20 2.55 -2.05 -19.80
C LEU A 20 3.49 -3.25 -19.83
N ALA A 21 4.64 -3.18 -20.50
CA ALA A 21 5.65 -4.21 -20.31
C ALA A 21 6.28 -4.06 -18.91
N LEU A 22 6.65 -5.18 -18.27
CA LEU A 22 7.16 -5.15 -16.89
C LEU A 22 8.45 -4.31 -16.76
N ASP A 23 9.34 -4.39 -17.74
CA ASP A 23 10.57 -3.61 -17.81
C ASP A 23 10.29 -2.11 -17.99
N GLU A 24 9.34 -1.74 -18.84
CA GLU A 24 8.89 -0.35 -19.01
C GLU A 24 8.30 0.20 -17.71
N LEU A 25 7.44 -0.58 -17.06
CA LEU A 25 6.80 -0.21 -15.80
C LEU A 25 7.81 -0.04 -14.66
N MET A 26 8.78 -0.95 -14.57
CA MET A 26 9.86 -0.90 -13.57
C MET A 26 10.76 0.34 -13.73
N ASN A 27 10.90 0.85 -14.96
CA ASN A 27 11.64 2.08 -15.26
C ASN A 27 10.74 3.33 -15.32
N SER A 28 9.44 3.20 -15.04
CA SER A 28 8.50 4.31 -15.18
C SER A 28 8.59 5.29 -14.01
N ARG A 29 8.51 6.59 -14.36
CA ARG A 29 8.39 7.67 -13.36
C ARG A 29 7.12 7.53 -12.51
N SER A 30 6.04 7.00 -13.09
CA SER A 30 4.76 6.81 -12.41
C SER A 30 4.89 5.84 -11.23
N LEU A 31 5.48 4.66 -11.47
CA LEU A 31 5.70 3.67 -10.42
C LEU A 31 6.65 4.19 -9.34
N PHE A 32 7.72 4.90 -9.73
CA PHE A 32 8.64 5.51 -8.77
C PHE A 32 7.92 6.51 -7.84
N LEU A 33 7.13 7.42 -8.41
CA LEU A 33 6.39 8.40 -7.61
C LEU A 33 5.32 7.76 -6.72
N HIS A 34 4.64 6.71 -7.20
CA HIS A 34 3.69 5.96 -6.38
C HIS A 34 4.40 5.28 -5.19
N SER A 35 5.52 4.62 -5.45
CA SER A 35 6.33 3.95 -4.41
C SER A 35 6.83 4.95 -3.37
N LYS A 36 7.27 6.14 -3.81
CA LYS A 36 7.70 7.22 -2.91
C LYS A 36 6.55 7.67 -1.98
N ARG A 37 5.37 7.94 -2.55
CA ARG A 37 4.19 8.36 -1.77
C ARG A 37 3.71 7.30 -0.79
N LEU A 38 3.80 6.03 -1.19
CA LEU A 38 3.52 4.92 -0.27
C LEU A 38 4.47 4.95 0.93
N MET A 39 5.77 5.15 0.71
CA MET A 39 6.73 5.24 1.82
C MET A 39 6.53 6.48 2.68
N GLU A 40 6.13 7.62 2.12
CA GLU A 40 5.75 8.82 2.88
C GLU A 40 4.55 8.53 3.81
N VAL A 41 3.55 7.77 3.33
CA VAL A 41 2.41 7.34 4.17
C VAL A 41 2.86 6.37 5.26
N VAL A 42 3.77 5.44 4.97
CA VAL A 42 4.35 4.52 5.98
C VAL A 42 5.11 5.29 7.05
N GLU A 43 5.93 6.27 6.66
CA GLU A 43 6.67 7.15 7.58
C GLU A 43 5.72 7.93 8.48
N GLN A 44 4.65 8.49 7.91
CA GLN A 44 3.62 9.19 8.69
C GLN A 44 2.92 8.24 9.67
N ALA A 45 2.60 7.02 9.24
CA ALA A 45 1.98 6.02 10.11
C ALA A 45 2.85 5.67 11.33
N VAL A 46 4.17 5.50 11.12
CA VAL A 46 5.13 5.26 12.21
C VAL A 46 5.25 6.48 13.13
N SER A 47 5.24 7.69 12.56
CA SER A 47 5.34 8.94 13.33
C SER A 47 4.09 9.23 14.16
N SER A 48 2.95 8.65 13.79
CA SER A 48 1.64 8.84 14.41
C SER A 48 1.22 7.70 15.35
N LEU A 49 2.15 6.83 15.79
CA LEU A 49 1.82 5.69 16.65
C LEU A 49 1.21 6.09 18.00
N ASP A 50 1.63 7.22 18.58
CA ASP A 50 1.12 7.71 19.87
C ASP A 50 -0.17 8.56 19.72
N ASP A 51 -0.33 9.24 18.57
CA ASP A 51 -1.52 10.03 18.23
C ASP A 51 -1.82 9.91 16.73
N ALA A 52 -2.81 9.07 16.41
CA ALA A 52 -3.18 8.75 15.04
C ALA A 52 -4.39 9.56 14.53
N GLN A 53 -4.96 10.49 15.29
CA GLN A 53 -6.25 11.09 14.94
C GLN A 53 -6.20 11.85 13.59
N GLU A 54 -5.20 12.71 13.40
CA GLU A 54 -5.00 13.44 12.14
C GLU A 54 -4.64 12.49 11.00
N PHE A 55 -3.76 11.53 11.26
CA PHE A 55 -3.34 10.54 10.26
C PHE A 55 -4.52 9.70 9.75
N VAL A 56 -5.40 9.24 10.65
CA VAL A 56 -6.61 8.49 10.28
C VAL A 56 -7.49 9.34 9.37
N ALA A 57 -7.75 10.60 9.73
CA ALA A 57 -8.58 11.49 8.92
C ALA A 57 -8.02 11.69 7.50
N ASP A 58 -6.71 11.89 7.38
CA ASP A 58 -6.06 12.07 6.08
C ASP A 58 -5.99 10.79 5.26
N LEU A 59 -5.77 9.65 5.91
CA LEU A 59 -5.74 8.34 5.26
C LEU A 59 -7.15 7.91 4.82
N THR A 60 -8.20 8.25 5.56
CA THR A 60 -9.59 8.06 5.13
C THR A 60 -9.89 8.87 3.86
N LYS A 61 -9.55 10.17 3.82
CA LYS A 61 -9.68 10.99 2.59
C LYS A 61 -8.84 10.45 1.45
N LEU A 62 -7.67 9.87 1.73
CA LEU A 62 -6.87 9.18 0.71
C LEU A 62 -7.63 7.98 0.15
N GLY A 63 -8.28 7.18 1.01
CA GLY A 63 -9.15 6.06 0.64
C GLY A 63 -10.29 6.50 -0.29
N GLU A 64 -11.01 7.57 0.05
CA GLU A 64 -12.06 8.14 -0.79
C GLU A 64 -11.55 8.45 -2.21
N ARG A 65 -10.38 9.11 -2.32
CA ARG A 65 -9.75 9.40 -3.63
C ARG A 65 -9.34 8.14 -4.39
N HIS A 66 -9.12 7.02 -3.71
CA HIS A 66 -8.79 5.75 -4.36
C HIS A 66 -10.01 5.05 -4.95
N LEU A 67 -11.24 5.53 -4.71
CA LEU A 67 -12.44 5.01 -5.35
C LEU A 67 -12.35 5.15 -6.88
N ALA A 68 -11.90 6.32 -7.36
CA ALA A 68 -11.68 6.57 -8.79
C ALA A 68 -10.62 5.65 -9.42
N ARG A 69 -9.79 5.01 -8.61
CA ARG A 69 -8.74 4.06 -9.02
C ARG A 69 -9.21 2.61 -8.91
N SER A 70 -10.49 2.36 -8.60
CA SER A 70 -11.07 1.02 -8.46
C SER A 70 -10.25 0.08 -7.56
N VAL A 71 -9.68 0.63 -6.48
CA VAL A 71 -8.93 -0.18 -5.51
C VAL A 71 -9.88 -1.08 -4.74
N THR A 72 -9.44 -2.32 -4.50
CA THR A 72 -10.19 -3.34 -3.76
C THR A 72 -9.37 -3.80 -2.55
N GLU A 73 -10.03 -4.45 -1.59
CA GLU A 73 -9.35 -5.12 -0.47
C GLU A 73 -8.30 -6.12 -0.94
N ARG A 74 -8.58 -6.86 -2.02
CA ARG A 74 -7.62 -7.79 -2.63
C ARG A 74 -6.34 -7.06 -3.06
N HIS A 75 -6.43 -5.87 -3.65
CA HIS A 75 -5.25 -5.10 -4.04
C HIS A 75 -4.42 -4.68 -2.82
N LEU A 76 -5.08 -4.28 -1.72
CA LEU A 76 -4.39 -3.87 -0.49
C LEU A 76 -3.68 -5.05 0.19
N LYS A 77 -4.35 -6.21 0.32
CA LYS A 77 -3.76 -7.44 0.90
C LYS A 77 -2.51 -7.89 0.14
N VAL A 78 -2.61 -7.82 -1.18
CA VAL A 78 -1.51 -8.13 -2.08
C VAL A 78 -0.33 -7.15 -1.88
N MET A 79 -0.60 -5.84 -1.73
CA MET A 79 0.44 -4.86 -1.41
C MET A 79 1.08 -5.10 -0.04
N GLU A 80 0.30 -5.51 0.98
CA GLU A 80 0.82 -5.89 2.30
C GLU A 80 1.84 -7.02 2.18
N GLU A 81 1.49 -8.09 1.45
CA GLU A 81 2.38 -9.25 1.28
C GLU A 81 3.71 -8.84 0.65
N ALA A 82 3.69 -8.01 -0.39
CA ALA A 82 4.93 -7.53 -1.00
C ALA A 82 5.71 -6.56 -0.14
N PHE A 83 5.04 -5.71 0.65
CA PHE A 83 5.68 -4.82 1.60
C PHE A 83 6.44 -5.63 2.65
N VAL A 84 5.79 -6.64 3.23
CA VAL A 84 6.42 -7.55 4.21
C VAL A 84 7.57 -8.34 3.58
N LEU A 85 7.42 -8.83 2.35
CA LEU A 85 8.51 -9.53 1.65
C LEU A 85 9.68 -8.61 1.31
N ALA A 86 9.45 -7.31 1.08
CA ALA A 86 10.52 -6.34 0.89
C ALA A 86 11.23 -6.03 2.22
N LEU A 87 10.47 -5.88 3.31
CA LEU A 87 11.06 -5.69 4.64
C LEU A 87 11.92 -6.86 5.07
N LYS A 88 11.49 -8.09 4.83
CA LYS A 88 12.28 -9.30 5.14
C LYS A 88 13.64 -9.30 4.43
N ASP A 89 13.69 -8.89 3.17
CA ASP A 89 14.97 -8.80 2.44
C ASP A 89 15.88 -7.68 2.97
N ILE A 90 15.30 -6.54 3.35
CA ILE A 90 16.07 -5.36 3.78
C ILE A 90 16.60 -5.57 5.20
N LEU A 91 15.79 -6.15 6.08
CA LEU A 91 16.09 -6.36 7.49
C LEU A 91 16.83 -7.68 7.72
N ASP A 92 16.72 -8.65 6.82
CA ASP A 92 17.44 -9.92 6.86
C ASP A 92 17.39 -10.58 8.25
N GLU A 93 18.53 -10.81 8.90
CA GLU A 93 18.64 -11.48 10.20
C GLU A 93 17.90 -10.76 11.34
N ILE A 94 17.70 -9.45 11.27
CA ILE A 94 16.97 -8.70 12.31
C ILE A 94 15.45 -8.71 12.08
N CYS A 95 14.95 -9.30 10.99
CA CYS A 95 13.52 -9.44 10.72
C CYS A 95 12.90 -10.63 11.47
N THR A 96 12.76 -10.50 12.80
CA THR A 96 12.12 -11.53 13.61
C THR A 96 10.64 -11.71 13.24
N GLU A 97 10.02 -12.79 13.71
CA GLU A 97 8.57 -13.00 13.55
C GLU A 97 7.76 -11.86 14.19
N GLU A 98 8.22 -11.34 15.32
CA GLU A 98 7.61 -10.22 16.03
C GLU A 98 7.70 -8.92 15.21
N VAL A 99 8.87 -8.64 14.62
CA VAL A 99 9.06 -7.48 13.72
C VAL A 99 8.14 -7.61 12.50
N THR A 100 8.10 -8.79 11.87
CA THR A 100 7.21 -9.06 10.74
C THR A 100 5.74 -8.84 11.12
N LYS A 101 5.33 -9.32 12.30
CA LYS A 101 3.97 -9.17 12.80
C LYS A 101 3.61 -7.71 13.05
N ALA A 102 4.49 -6.94 13.69
CA ALA A 102 4.26 -5.52 13.95
C ALA A 102 4.06 -4.72 12.64
N TRP A 103 4.89 -5.00 11.62
CA TRP A 103 4.73 -4.36 10.31
C TRP A 103 3.43 -4.77 9.59
N ARG A 104 2.99 -6.02 9.74
CA ARG A 104 1.68 -6.46 9.23
C ARG A 104 0.52 -5.76 9.93
N GLU A 105 0.60 -5.60 11.24
CA GLU A 105 -0.42 -4.89 12.02
C GLU A 105 -0.51 -3.42 11.60
N LEU A 106 0.64 -2.74 11.45
CA LEU A 106 0.68 -1.35 10.97
C LEU A 106 0.11 -1.23 9.55
N PHE A 107 0.50 -2.12 8.63
CA PHE A 107 -0.02 -2.10 7.27
C PHE A 107 -1.51 -2.41 7.21
N GLY A 108 -1.97 -3.38 8.01
CA GLY A 108 -3.37 -3.74 8.14
C GLY A 108 -4.22 -2.58 8.67
N PHE A 109 -3.72 -1.84 9.65
CA PHE A 109 -4.34 -0.61 10.14
C PHE A 109 -4.50 0.43 9.03
N MET A 110 -3.44 0.67 8.26
CA MET A 110 -3.50 1.60 7.13
C MET A 110 -4.49 1.15 6.05
N ALA A 111 -4.45 -0.13 5.68
CA ALA A 111 -5.35 -0.72 4.69
C ALA A 111 -6.82 -0.66 5.14
N GLY A 112 -7.12 -0.97 6.41
CA GLY A 112 -8.46 -0.88 6.97
C GLY A 112 -9.00 0.55 6.96
N THR A 113 -8.15 1.54 7.27
CA THR A 113 -8.51 2.96 7.21
C THR A 113 -8.80 3.42 5.78
N MET A 114 -8.00 2.97 4.82
CA MET A 114 -8.22 3.20 3.39
C MET A 114 -9.54 2.59 2.90
N LEU A 115 -9.87 1.36 3.33
CA LEU A 115 -11.12 0.69 2.98
C LEU A 115 -12.34 1.41 3.57
N THR A 116 -12.21 1.96 4.78
CA THR A 116 -13.26 2.78 5.39
C THR A 116 -13.56 4.00 4.52
N GLY A 117 -12.54 4.73 4.06
CA GLY A 117 -12.72 5.87 3.16
C GLY A 117 -13.30 5.47 1.80
N LEU A 118 -12.86 4.34 1.24
CA LEU A 118 -13.42 3.79 0.00
C LEU A 118 -14.92 3.50 0.14
N GLU A 119 -15.33 2.90 1.25
CA GLU A 119 -16.73 2.56 1.51
C GLU A 119 -17.60 3.79 1.73
N GLN A 120 -17.10 4.79 2.48
CA GLN A 120 -17.78 6.07 2.66
C GLN A 120 -18.02 6.78 1.32
N ALA A 121 -17.02 6.80 0.44
CA ALA A 121 -17.16 7.39 -0.89
C ALA A 121 -18.20 6.67 -1.76
N LYS A 122 -18.32 5.34 -1.67
CA LYS A 122 -19.34 4.57 -2.39
C LYS A 122 -20.76 4.87 -1.92
N GLN A 123 -20.96 5.05 -0.62
CA GLN A 123 -22.27 5.33 -0.03
C GLN A 123 -22.78 6.74 -0.34
N ASN A 124 -21.88 7.65 -0.72
CA ASN A 124 -22.19 9.04 -1.06
C ASN A 124 -22.34 9.28 -2.58
N CYS A 125 -22.25 8.24 -3.40
CA CYS A 125 -22.47 8.27 -4.87
C CYS A 125 -23.91 7.85 -5.22
#